data_AF-A0A1Q7PHK0-F1
#
_entry.id   AF-A0A1Q7PHK0-F1
#
_cell.length_a   1.000
_cell.length_b   1.000
_cell.length_c   1.000
_cell.angle_alpha   90.00
_cell.angle_beta   90.00
_cell.angle_gamma   90.00
#
_symmetry.space_group_name_H-M   'P 1'
#
loop_
_entity.id
_entity.type
_entity.pdbx_description
1 polymer ?
#
loop_
_entity_poly.entity_id
_entity_poly.type
_entity_poly.pdbx_seq_one_letter_code
_entity_poly.pdbx_strand_id
1 'polypeptide(L)'
;MLCRRHLDVGSYLRFNSHVKPESRELAIVATAREKDCPYVWAAHAPAARKAGISAATVTAVRDRRDLTSLPAGERDVVDYARQLLRSNRVAQPLFDRLQSQHGVPWLVELTCLIGHYGIVAGILNAFEVAPAPDAEPLALA
;
A
#
# COMPACT_ATOMS: atom_id res chain seq x y z
N MET A 1 -2.19 -20.19 -15.85
CA MET A 1 -1.94 -19.06 -16.78
C MET A 1 -2.18 -17.69 -16.13
N LEU A 2 -3.29 -17.46 -15.43
CA LEU A 2 -3.58 -16.16 -14.77
C LEU A 2 -2.57 -15.77 -13.68
N CYS A 3 -2.24 -16.67 -12.75
CA CYS A 3 -1.32 -16.36 -11.64
C CYS A 3 0.04 -15.85 -12.13
N ARG A 4 0.58 -16.42 -13.21
CA ARG A 4 1.86 -15.97 -13.80
C ARG A 4 1.79 -14.52 -14.28
N ARG A 5 0.73 -14.15 -15.00
CA ARG A 5 0.53 -12.76 -15.44
C ARG A 5 0.43 -11.80 -14.26
N HIS A 6 -0.21 -12.22 -13.19
CA HIS A 6 -0.31 -11.40 -11.99
C HIS A 6 1.04 -11.22 -11.29
N LEU A 7 1.82 -12.30 -11.19
CA LEU A 7 3.18 -12.26 -10.66
C LEU A 7 4.11 -11.40 -11.53
N ASP A 8 3.96 -11.41 -12.85
CA ASP A 8 4.75 -10.56 -13.75
C ASP A 8 4.48 -9.07 -13.48
N VAL A 9 3.21 -8.68 -13.34
CA VAL A 9 2.82 -7.31 -12.96
C VAL A 9 3.36 -6.95 -11.57
N GLY A 10 3.20 -7.84 -10.59
CA GLY A 10 3.73 -7.63 -9.23
C GLY A 10 5.26 -7.49 -9.21
N SER A 11 5.96 -8.27 -10.03
CA SER A 11 7.42 -8.23 -10.15
C SER A 11 7.88 -6.92 -10.78
N TYR A 12 7.20 -6.44 -11.83
CA TYR A 12 7.46 -5.13 -12.40
C TYR A 12 7.30 -4.03 -11.35
N LEU A 13 6.17 -4.00 -10.65
CA LEU A 13 5.88 -2.99 -9.63
C LEU A 13 6.87 -3.02 -8.45
N ARG A 14 7.44 -4.19 -8.14
CA ARG A 14 8.41 -4.36 -7.03
C ARG A 14 9.86 -4.10 -7.39
N PHE A 15 10.24 -4.27 -8.65
CA PHE A 15 11.67 -4.24 -9.02
C PHE A 15 12.01 -3.22 -10.11
N ASN A 16 11.05 -2.83 -10.94
CA ASN A 16 11.26 -2.00 -12.12
C ASN A 16 10.41 -0.73 -12.14
N SER A 17 9.73 -0.42 -11.02
CA SER A 17 8.82 0.73 -10.90
C SER A 17 9.55 2.06 -10.64
N HIS A 18 8.95 3.15 -11.11
CA HIS A 18 9.25 4.52 -10.72
C HIS A 18 8.98 4.78 -9.23
N VAL A 19 8.06 4.03 -8.62
CA VAL A 19 7.74 4.13 -7.18
C VAL A 19 8.84 3.48 -6.37
N LYS A 20 9.61 4.32 -5.66
CA LYS A 20 10.73 3.90 -4.82
C LYS A 20 10.28 3.06 -3.62
N PRO A 21 11.17 2.22 -3.04
CA PRO A 21 10.81 1.26 -2.00
C PRO A 21 9.99 1.84 -0.85
N GLU A 22 10.33 3.02 -0.36
CA GLU A 22 9.63 3.70 0.74
C GLU A 22 8.15 3.93 0.44
N SER A 23 7.82 4.61 -0.65
CA SER A 23 6.45 4.88 -1.09
C SER A 23 5.71 3.62 -1.51
N ARG A 24 6.44 2.67 -2.13
CA ARG A 24 5.88 1.40 -2.57
C ARG A 24 5.41 0.57 -1.38
N GLU A 25 6.29 0.31 -0.42
CA GLU A 25 5.93 -0.50 0.74
C GLU A 25 4.85 0.20 1.57
N LEU A 26 4.88 1.53 1.69
CA LEU A 26 3.84 2.29 2.38
C LEU A 26 2.46 2.14 1.70
N ALA A 27 2.39 2.24 0.37
CA ALA A 27 1.16 2.03 -0.38
C ALA A 27 0.63 0.59 -0.23
N ILE A 28 1.51 -0.40 -0.18
CA ILE A 28 1.15 -1.81 0.04
C ILE A 28 0.56 -2.00 1.43
N VAL A 29 1.22 -1.48 2.47
CA VAL A 29 0.77 -1.57 3.87
C VAL A 29 -0.57 -0.84 4.06
N ALA A 30 -0.73 0.34 3.45
CA ALA A 30 -2.01 1.05 3.45
C ALA A 30 -3.11 0.22 2.78
N THR A 31 -2.82 -0.37 1.61
CA THR A 31 -3.77 -1.24 0.89
C THR A 31 -4.14 -2.47 1.73
N ALA A 32 -3.15 -3.13 2.34
CA ALA A 32 -3.37 -4.29 3.20
C ALA A 32 -4.28 -3.95 4.37
N ARG A 33 -4.12 -2.77 4.98
CA ARG A 33 -5.02 -2.34 6.06
C ARG A 33 -6.41 -1.97 5.57
N GLU A 34 -6.54 -1.24 4.46
CA GLU A 34 -7.87 -0.89 3.92
C GLU A 34 -8.65 -2.11 3.42
N LYS A 35 -7.95 -3.21 3.10
CA LYS A 35 -8.56 -4.49 2.73
C LYS A 35 -8.62 -5.49 3.88
N ASP A 36 -8.15 -5.14 5.07
CA ASP A 36 -8.04 -6.03 6.23
C ASP A 36 -7.42 -7.39 5.87
N CYS A 37 -6.21 -7.34 5.28
CA CYS A 37 -5.47 -8.52 4.83
C CYS A 37 -4.23 -8.78 5.70
N PRO A 38 -4.32 -9.68 6.71
CA PRO A 38 -3.22 -9.95 7.63
C PRO A 38 -1.99 -10.53 6.95
N TYR A 39 -2.17 -11.36 5.90
CA TYR A 39 -1.06 -11.97 5.18
C TYR A 39 -0.16 -10.93 4.49
N VAL A 40 -0.76 -10.00 3.75
CA VAL A 40 0.01 -8.92 3.10
C VAL A 40 0.61 -8.00 4.16
N TRP A 41 -0.16 -7.66 5.20
CA TRP A 41 0.33 -6.82 6.29
C TRP A 41 1.59 -7.41 6.93
N ALA A 42 1.55 -8.68 7.31
CA ALA A 42 2.64 -9.41 7.95
C ALA A 42 3.95 -9.36 7.15
N ALA A 43 3.87 -9.45 5.82
CA ALA A 43 5.04 -9.39 4.95
C ALA A 43 5.55 -7.95 4.75
N HIS A 44 4.64 -6.98 4.65
CA HIS A 44 4.98 -5.64 4.16
C HIS A 44 5.15 -4.59 5.26
N ALA A 45 4.58 -4.75 6.45
CA ALA A 45 4.83 -3.84 7.56
C ALA A 45 6.32 -3.85 8.00
N PRO A 46 6.99 -5.01 8.15
CA PRO A 46 8.43 -5.07 8.36
C PRO A 46 9.23 -4.50 7.18
N ALA A 47 8.80 -4.78 5.93
CA ALA A 47 9.46 -4.28 4.73
C ALA A 47 9.41 -2.74 4.63
N ALA A 48 8.27 -2.13 4.97
CA ALA A 48 8.11 -0.69 5.02
C ALA A 48 9.09 -0.05 6.03
N ARG A 49 9.21 -0.63 7.24
CA ARG A 49 10.18 -0.16 8.23
C ARG A 49 11.62 -0.27 7.72
N LYS A 50 11.97 -1.40 7.08
CA LYS A 50 13.29 -1.60 6.46
C LYS A 50 13.56 -0.60 5.32
N ALA A 51 12.52 -0.15 4.63
CA ALA A 51 12.61 0.88 3.59
C ALA A 51 12.69 2.32 4.15
N GLY A 52 12.72 2.50 5.47
CA GLY A 52 12.88 3.80 6.13
C GLY A 52 11.58 4.43 6.63
N ILE A 53 10.42 3.78 6.46
CA ILE A 53 9.15 4.27 7.00
C ILE A 53 9.16 4.14 8.53
N SER A 54 8.80 5.23 9.21
CA SER A 54 8.82 5.24 10.67
C SER A 54 7.81 4.24 11.27
N ALA A 55 8.13 3.70 12.45
CA ALA A 55 7.19 2.84 13.18
C ALA A 55 5.89 3.59 13.54
N ALA A 56 5.98 4.91 13.76
CA ALA A 56 4.83 5.77 14.00
C ALA A 56 3.89 5.83 12.79
N THR A 57 4.44 5.95 11.58
CA THR A 57 3.69 5.92 10.32
C THR A 57 2.98 4.57 10.13
N VAL A 58 3.70 3.45 10.26
CA VAL A 58 3.09 2.12 10.13
C VAL A 58 1.97 1.94 11.16
N THR A 59 2.16 2.42 12.38
CA THR A 59 1.14 2.38 13.43
C THR A 59 -0.07 3.25 13.09
N ALA A 60 0.14 4.47 12.57
CA ALA A 60 -0.95 5.34 12.12
C ALA A 60 -1.76 4.72 10.98
N VAL A 61 -1.09 4.00 10.06
CA VAL A 61 -1.76 3.21 9.02
C VAL A 61 -2.57 2.09 9.66
N ARG A 62 -1.95 1.26 10.52
CA ARG A 62 -2.59 0.13 11.22
C ARG A 62 -3.87 0.54 11.93
N ASP A 63 -3.80 1.63 12.67
CA ASP A 63 -4.89 2.07 13.54
C ASP A 63 -5.86 3.00 12.80
N ARG A 64 -5.70 3.17 11.48
CA ARG A 64 -6.49 4.09 10.63
C ARG A 64 -6.57 5.52 11.19
N ARG A 65 -5.51 5.97 11.87
CA ARG A 65 -5.45 7.29 12.53
C ARG A 65 -5.41 8.42 11.51
N ASP A 66 -5.66 9.62 12.03
CA ASP A 66 -5.35 10.87 11.34
C ASP A 66 -3.88 10.92 10.90
N LEU A 67 -3.64 11.54 9.75
CA LEU A 67 -2.33 11.54 9.07
C LEU A 67 -1.61 12.88 9.18
N THR A 68 -2.19 13.89 9.85
CA THR A 68 -1.65 15.26 9.86
C THR A 68 -0.25 15.32 10.47
N SER A 69 0.05 14.46 11.45
CA SER A 69 1.36 14.38 12.11
C SER A 69 2.43 13.63 11.31
N LEU A 70 2.09 13.04 10.16
CA LEU A 70 3.03 12.29 9.34
C LEU A 70 3.81 13.21 8.40
N PRO A 71 5.04 12.82 7.98
CA PRO A 71 5.77 13.50 6.91
C PRO A 71 4.89 13.65 5.66
N ALA A 72 4.96 14.80 4.98
CA ALA A 72 4.03 15.15 3.92
C ALA A 72 3.96 14.09 2.79
N GLY A 73 5.09 13.56 2.34
CA GLY A 73 5.14 12.52 1.31
C GLY A 73 4.51 11.20 1.76
N GLU A 74 4.77 10.78 3.00
CA GLU A 74 4.16 9.56 3.58
C GLU A 74 2.65 9.73 3.75
N ARG A 75 2.22 10.87 4.29
CA ARG A 75 0.81 11.23 4.42
C ARG A 75 0.09 11.15 3.08
N ASP A 76 0.65 11.77 2.04
CA ASP A 76 0.01 11.86 0.73
C ASP A 76 -0.16 10.47 0.08
N VAL A 77 0.83 9.57 0.22
CA VAL A 77 0.72 8.18 -0.25
C VAL A 77 -0.38 7.42 0.48
N VAL A 78 -0.44 7.53 1.82
CA VAL A 78 -1.46 6.83 2.62
C VAL A 78 -2.85 7.39 2.35
N ASP A 79 -3.00 8.71 2.26
CA ASP A 79 -4.27 9.37 1.97
C ASP A 79 -4.76 9.02 0.56
N TYR A 80 -3.86 8.97 -0.43
CA TYR A 80 -4.18 8.53 -1.78
C TYR A 80 -4.74 7.11 -1.80
N ALA A 81 -4.07 6.17 -1.14
CA ALA A 81 -4.54 4.78 -1.04
C ALA A 81 -5.89 4.67 -0.33
N ARG A 82 -6.09 5.39 0.78
CA ARG A 82 -7.34 5.42 1.53
C ARG A 82 -8.50 5.96 0.70
N GLN A 83 -8.31 7.12 0.06
CA GLN A 83 -9.33 7.72 -0.77
C GLN A 83 -9.70 6.78 -1.92
N LEU A 84 -8.70 6.27 -2.65
CA LEU A 84 -8.91 5.36 -3.76
C LEU A 84 -9.67 4.10 -3.34
N LEU A 85 -9.30 3.46 -2.22
CA LEU A 85 -9.90 2.20 -1.80
C LEU A 85 -11.27 2.36 -1.13
N ARG A 86 -11.52 3.47 -0.45
CA ARG A 86 -12.79 3.71 0.27
C ARG A 86 -13.87 4.33 -0.61
N SER A 87 -13.51 5.22 -1.53
CA SER A 87 -14.47 5.98 -2.34
C SER A 87 -14.33 5.75 -3.85
N ASN A 88 -13.34 4.96 -4.28
CA ASN A 88 -12.98 4.76 -5.70
C ASN A 88 -12.61 6.06 -6.42
N ARG A 89 -12.27 7.12 -5.67
CA ARG A 89 -11.89 8.44 -6.19
C ARG A 89 -10.82 9.04 -5.29
N VAL A 90 -9.94 9.84 -5.88
CA VAL A 90 -8.98 10.67 -5.16
C VAL A 90 -9.35 12.12 -5.38
N ALA A 91 -9.30 12.93 -4.33
CA ALA A 91 -9.54 14.37 -4.42
C ALA A 91 -8.51 15.03 -5.35
N GLN A 92 -8.99 15.87 -6.26
CA GLN A 92 -8.15 16.53 -7.28
C GLN A 92 -6.92 17.25 -6.68
N PRO A 93 -7.02 17.99 -5.56
CA PRO A 93 -5.84 18.66 -4.99
C PRO A 93 -4.72 17.72 -4.52
N LEU A 94 -5.05 16.49 -4.11
CA LEU A 94 -4.06 15.48 -3.75
C LEU A 94 -3.46 14.83 -5.00
N PHE A 95 -4.29 14.54 -5.99
CA PHE A 95 -3.86 14.01 -7.28
C PHE A 95 -2.86 14.95 -7.97
N ASP A 96 -3.22 16.23 -8.12
CA ASP A 96 -2.39 17.24 -8.78
C ASP A 96 -1.06 17.44 -8.05
N ARG A 97 -1.09 17.43 -6.71
CA ARG A 97 0.11 17.56 -5.88
C ARG A 97 1.09 16.42 -6.12
N LEU A 98 0.63 15.17 -6.06
CA LEU A 98 1.46 14.00 -6.32
C LEU A 98 1.96 13.95 -7.77
N GLN A 99 1.10 14.32 -8.74
CA GLN A 99 1.48 14.42 -10.14
C GLN A 99 2.59 15.47 -10.33
N SER A 100 2.46 16.64 -9.73
CA SER A 100 3.45 17.71 -9.84
C SER A 100 4.78 17.34 -9.19
N GLN A 101 4.77 16.56 -8.11
CA GLN A 101 5.98 16.18 -7.36
C GLN A 101 6.75 15.04 -8.04
N HIS A 102 6.04 14.07 -8.63
CA HIS A 102 6.66 12.83 -9.10
C HIS A 102 6.50 12.57 -10.60
N GLY A 103 5.62 13.29 -11.28
CA GLY A 103 5.28 13.07 -12.68
C GLY A 103 4.23 11.98 -12.90
N VAL A 104 3.71 11.95 -14.13
CA VAL A 104 2.63 11.02 -14.54
C VAL A 104 3.03 9.54 -14.42
N PRO A 105 4.22 9.09 -14.85
CA PRO A 105 4.58 7.66 -14.78
C PRO A 105 4.51 7.12 -13.34
N TRP A 106 5.02 7.89 -12.38
CA TRP A 106 4.99 7.52 -10.98
C TRP A 106 3.55 7.41 -10.44
N LEU A 107 2.68 8.35 -10.78
CA LEU A 107 1.30 8.37 -10.27
C LEU A 107 0.46 7.22 -10.85
N VAL A 108 0.66 6.90 -12.13
CA VAL A 108 0.04 5.73 -12.77
C VAL A 108 0.50 4.45 -12.06
N GLU A 109 1.79 4.31 -11.81
CA GLU A 109 2.32 3.10 -11.16
C GLU A 109 1.92 2.98 -9.69
N LEU A 110 1.83 4.09 -8.94
CA LEU A 110 1.28 4.08 -7.58
C LEU A 110 -0.18 3.57 -7.60
N THR A 111 -0.98 4.08 -8.53
CA THR A 111 -2.39 3.67 -8.68
C THR A 111 -2.50 2.19 -9.04
N CYS A 112 -1.68 1.73 -9.99
CA CYS A 112 -1.61 0.32 -10.37
C CYS A 112 -1.14 -0.57 -9.23
N LEU A 113 -0.20 -0.12 -8.41
CA LEU A 113 0.29 -0.85 -7.23
C LEU A 113 -0.83 -1.07 -6.21
N ILE A 114 -1.58 -0.02 -5.89
CA ILE A 114 -2.73 -0.09 -4.97
C ILE A 114 -3.79 -1.05 -5.53
N GLY A 115 -4.13 -0.93 -6.82
CA GLY A 115 -5.07 -1.85 -7.47
C GLY A 115 -4.58 -3.30 -7.48
N HIS A 116 -3.30 -3.52 -7.79
CA HIS A 116 -2.69 -4.84 -7.79
C HIS A 116 -2.77 -5.51 -6.42
N TYR A 117 -2.37 -4.80 -5.36
CA TYR A 117 -2.48 -5.34 -4.00
C TYR A 117 -3.93 -5.43 -3.52
N GLY A 118 -4.85 -4.65 -4.08
CA GLY A 118 -6.28 -4.84 -3.89
C GLY A 118 -6.78 -6.20 -4.38
N ILE A 119 -6.26 -6.67 -5.53
CA ILE A 119 -6.57 -8.01 -6.05
C ILE A 119 -5.87 -9.09 -5.21
N VAL A 120 -4.59 -8.92 -4.90
CA VAL A 120 -3.82 -9.87 -4.07
C VAL A 120 -4.49 -10.05 -2.71
N ALA A 121 -4.85 -8.96 -2.03
CA ALA A 121 -5.57 -8.99 -0.77
C ALA A 121 -6.95 -9.65 -0.90
N GLY A 122 -7.68 -9.36 -1.98
CA GLY A 122 -8.97 -9.99 -2.26
C GLY A 122 -8.87 -11.51 -2.40
N ILE A 123 -7.87 -12.00 -3.13
CA ILE A 123 -7.58 -13.44 -3.25
C ILE A 123 -7.24 -14.02 -1.88
N LEU A 124 -6.23 -13.46 -1.20
CA LEU A 124 -5.76 -14.01 0.08
C LEU A 124 -6.85 -14.05 1.15
N ASN A 125 -7.70 -13.03 1.21
CA ASN A 125 -8.83 -13.00 2.13
C ASN A 125 -9.91 -14.02 1.73
N ALA A 126 -10.25 -14.13 0.44
CA ALA A 126 -11.26 -15.08 -0.03
C ALA A 126 -10.85 -16.55 0.21
N PHE A 127 -9.55 -16.83 0.22
CA PHE A 127 -8.99 -18.16 0.50
C PHE A 127 -8.49 -18.30 1.95
N GLU A 128 -8.77 -17.33 2.83
CA GLU A 128 -8.42 -17.34 4.26
C GLU A 128 -6.94 -17.69 4.53
N VAL A 129 -6.04 -17.18 3.70
CA VAL A 129 -4.61 -17.48 3.82
C VAL A 129 -4.06 -16.79 5.06
N ALA A 130 -3.67 -17.59 6.06
CA ALA A 130 -3.09 -17.09 7.30
C ALA A 130 -1.63 -16.65 7.12
N PRO A 131 -1.19 -15.57 7.78
CA PRO A 131 0.23 -15.24 7.89
C PRO A 131 0.99 -16.33 8.64
N ALA A 132 2.32 -16.30 8.59
CA ALA A 132 3.15 -17.18 9.41
C ALA A 132 2.83 -16.98 10.91
N PRO A 133 2.87 -18.05 11.75
CA PRO A 133 2.46 -17.97 13.15
C PRO A 133 3.24 -16.94 14.00
N ASP A 134 4.47 -16.63 13.61
CA ASP A 134 5.38 -15.69 14.28
C ASP A 134 5.40 -14.29 13.65
N ALA A 135 4.56 -14.05 12.64
CA ALA A 135 4.54 -12.78 11.93
C ALA A 135 3.83 -11.67 12.73
N GLU A 136 4.14 -10.42 12.41
CA GLU A 136 3.49 -9.26 13.02
C GLU A 136 1.98 -9.29 12.74
N PRO A 137 1.13 -9.30 13.79
CA PRO A 137 -0.31 -9.41 13.61
C PRO A 137 -0.91 -8.09 13.11
N LEU A 138 -1.94 -8.22 12.27
CA LEU A 138 -2.91 -7.17 12.04
C LEU A 138 -4.17 -7.46 12.85
N ALA A 139 -4.42 -6.67 13.89
CA ALA A 139 -5.67 -6.76 14.63
C ALA A 139 -6.82 -6.25 13.74
N LEU A 140 -7.73 -7.17 13.41
CA LEU A 140 -8.99 -6.84 12.77
C LEU A 140 -9.95 -6.33 13.86
N ALA A 141 -10.54 -5.15 13.63
CA ALA A 141 -11.48 -4.51 14.53
C ALA A 141 -12.92 -4.83 14.10
#